data_AF-A0A1M4T4D0-F1
#
_entry.id   AF-A0A1M4T4D0-F1
#
_cell.length_a   1.000
_cell.length_b   1.000
_cell.length_c   1.000
_cell.angle_alpha   90.00
_cell.angle_beta   90.00
_cell.angle_gamma   90.00
#
_symmetry.space_group_name_H-M   'P 1'
#
loop_
_entity.id
_entity.type
_entity.pdbx_description
1 polymer ?
#
loop_
_entity_poly.entity_id
_entity_poly.type
_entity_poly.pdbx_seq_one_letter_code
_entity_poly.pdbx_strand_id
1 'polypeptide(L)'
;MNEEFENKRSGYDVFSEYLNSHPQDLKNYLKAFLPNELAKRFKIESYGWIVGLLGDEKNNEGVLTKAKLEYEYEVNTLNEAINKALESNGRVDNLRERVRVYKNEDILSFLSRKNVLPKYGFPVDTVEMSIVDKKNKTKLGLQLQRDLSIAISEYAPDSQIVANGKLITSRYIRKIPNMNWKQYEYVMCDCNTLNIEVYTSDDSSKLKNCKVCGKSLEDKMKKVFLVPQFGFEADGDKIRKPGLKKPERSYKGETAYVGYRKDINFENFKIGRGSFQIGMSQGDEMAVLNESNFYICEYCGYAVLNDKKFSKTIIEKHKTSTGFTCKNDGSNRLKRFSLGYRFETDVVQIRFINPDLVEWDIALSVLYGVLRGTSSYLNIEENDISGCLQYFYNEVTSRPNFELVLYDKTPGGAGHVRRINDEKIFEGVLVETLRLMENCSCGGDDRDSSCYSCLRGYYNQKHHDKLKRKYVIDFLKMIL
;
A
#
# COMPACT_ATOMS: atom_id res chain seq x y z
N MET A 1 -2.91 8.90 20.38
CA MET A 1 -3.11 7.86 21.41
C MET A 1 -1.90 7.87 22.31
N ASN A 2 -2.08 8.26 23.58
CA ASN A 2 -1.09 8.57 24.63
C ASN A 2 -0.33 9.89 24.51
N GLU A 3 -0.75 10.86 25.33
CA GLU A 3 0.19 11.73 26.05
C GLU A 3 -0.20 11.79 27.53
N GLU A 4 0.82 11.81 28.37
CA GLU A 4 0.79 11.75 29.83
C GLU A 4 0.03 12.95 30.41
N PHE A 5 -1.23 12.75 30.78
CA PHE A 5 -2.02 13.70 31.56
C PHE A 5 -2.25 13.15 32.96
N GLU A 6 -1.33 13.38 33.90
CA GLU A 6 -1.44 13.22 35.38
C GLU A 6 -2.10 11.94 35.97
N ASN A 7 -2.56 11.02 35.12
CA ASN A 7 -3.33 9.81 35.35
C ASN A 7 -2.91 8.85 34.24
N LYS A 8 -2.33 7.71 34.62
CA LYS A 8 -1.67 6.71 33.75
C LYS A 8 -2.59 5.97 32.75
N ARG A 9 -3.72 6.54 32.32
CA ARG A 9 -4.71 5.87 31.45
C ARG A 9 -4.67 6.45 30.03
N SER A 10 -4.62 5.57 29.03
CA SER A 10 -4.69 6.00 27.63
C SER A 10 -6.11 6.43 27.23
N GLY A 11 -6.24 7.28 26.21
CA GLY A 11 -7.55 7.59 25.63
C GLY A 11 -8.29 6.35 25.10
N TYR A 12 -7.55 5.33 24.66
CA TYR A 12 -8.13 4.02 24.31
C TYR A 12 -8.72 3.33 25.54
N ASP A 13 -8.00 3.31 26.67
CA ASP A 13 -8.47 2.63 27.88
C ASP A 13 -9.71 3.34 28.45
N VAL A 14 -9.71 4.68 28.46
CA VAL A 14 -10.87 5.47 28.89
C VAL A 14 -12.08 5.23 27.99
N PHE A 15 -11.88 5.19 26.67
CA PHE A 15 -12.96 4.91 25.72
C PHE A 15 -13.47 3.47 25.84
N SER A 16 -12.56 2.51 26.06
CA SER A 16 -12.90 1.12 26.31
C SER A 16 -13.71 0.94 27.59
N GLU A 17 -13.29 1.59 28.68
CA GLU A 17 -14.01 1.60 29.96
C GLU A 17 -15.41 2.21 29.81
N TYR A 18 -15.52 3.34 29.08
CA TYR A 18 -16.81 3.96 28.78
C TYR A 18 -17.73 3.00 28.00
N LEU A 19 -17.27 2.38 26.93
CA LEU A 19 -18.10 1.45 26.15
C LEU A 19 -18.49 0.21 26.95
N ASN A 20 -17.56 -0.36 27.72
CA ASN A 20 -17.81 -1.52 28.59
C ASN A 20 -18.65 -1.18 29.83
N SER A 21 -18.88 0.10 30.14
CA SER A 21 -19.89 0.50 31.13
C SER A 21 -21.33 0.35 30.63
N HIS A 22 -21.52 -0.01 29.34
CA HIS A 22 -22.81 -0.21 28.69
C HIS A 22 -23.73 1.03 28.82
N PRO A 23 -23.30 2.20 28.29
CA PRO A 23 -23.99 3.48 28.47
C PRO A 23 -25.38 3.50 27.81
N GLN A 24 -26.41 3.69 28.62
CA GLN A 24 -27.81 3.58 28.19
C GLN A 24 -28.24 4.69 27.23
N ASP A 25 -27.69 5.89 27.38
CA ASP A 25 -27.87 7.03 26.48
C ASP A 25 -27.36 6.71 25.07
N LEU A 26 -26.16 6.12 24.95
CA LEU A 26 -25.60 5.68 23.68
C LEU A 26 -26.47 4.60 23.04
N LYS A 27 -26.92 3.60 23.82
CA LYS A 27 -27.84 2.57 23.33
C LYS A 27 -29.14 3.16 22.80
N ASN A 28 -29.73 4.12 23.52
CA ASN A 28 -30.95 4.80 23.09
C ASN A 28 -30.73 5.62 21.81
N TYR A 29 -29.59 6.32 21.71
CA TYR A 29 -29.21 7.06 20.51
C TYR A 29 -29.06 6.13 19.28
N LEU A 30 -28.36 5.01 19.44
CA LEU A 30 -28.17 4.03 18.36
C LEU A 30 -29.50 3.42 17.90
N LYS A 31 -30.44 3.13 18.81
CA LYS A 31 -31.78 2.64 18.45
C LYS A 31 -32.62 3.68 17.71
N ALA A 32 -32.48 4.96 18.05
CA ALA A 32 -33.24 6.02 17.41
C ALA A 32 -32.77 6.28 15.97
N PHE A 33 -31.48 6.11 15.71
CA PHE A 33 -30.86 6.38 14.41
C PHE A 33 -30.82 5.16 13.48
N LEU A 34 -30.55 3.96 13.99
CA LEU A 34 -30.37 2.77 13.15
C LEU A 34 -31.70 2.09 12.80
N PRO A 35 -31.90 1.69 11.53
CA PRO A 35 -32.98 0.79 11.14
C PRO A 35 -32.97 -0.51 11.96
N ASN A 36 -34.15 -1.07 12.25
CA ASN A 36 -34.32 -2.27 13.06
C ASN A 36 -33.46 -3.46 12.59
N GLU A 37 -33.29 -3.63 11.27
CA GLU A 37 -32.46 -4.69 10.69
C GLU A 37 -30.99 -4.53 11.07
N LEU A 38 -30.46 -3.31 10.96
CA LEU A 38 -29.08 -3.01 11.35
C LEU A 38 -28.90 -3.09 12.87
N ALA A 39 -29.87 -2.60 13.64
CA ALA A 39 -29.83 -2.70 15.10
C ALA A 39 -29.74 -4.16 15.59
N LYS A 40 -30.47 -5.08 14.94
CA LYS A 40 -30.36 -6.52 15.19
C LYS A 40 -29.02 -7.08 14.73
N ARG A 41 -28.58 -6.74 13.51
CA ARG A 41 -27.31 -7.20 12.93
C ARG A 41 -26.10 -6.82 13.80
N PHE A 42 -26.07 -5.60 14.31
CA PHE A 42 -25.01 -5.10 15.18
C PHE A 42 -25.25 -5.43 16.66
N LYS A 43 -26.30 -6.19 17.01
CA LYS A 43 -26.61 -6.61 18.38
C LYS A 43 -26.61 -5.42 19.37
N ILE A 44 -27.23 -4.31 18.98
CA ILE A 44 -27.24 -3.06 19.77
C ILE A 44 -27.83 -3.28 21.17
N GLU A 45 -28.81 -4.16 21.31
CA GLU A 45 -29.43 -4.46 22.61
C GLU A 45 -28.45 -5.02 23.64
N SER A 46 -27.56 -5.90 23.20
CA SER A 46 -26.58 -6.59 24.05
C SER A 46 -25.18 -6.01 23.91
N TYR A 47 -25.04 -4.84 23.28
CA TYR A 47 -23.76 -4.18 22.99
C TYR A 47 -22.76 -5.07 22.23
N GLY A 48 -23.24 -6.06 21.47
CA GLY A 48 -22.37 -7.04 20.80
C GLY A 48 -21.45 -6.44 19.74
N TRP A 49 -21.78 -5.25 19.22
CA TRP A 49 -20.92 -4.49 18.30
C TRP A 49 -19.59 -4.04 18.93
N ILE A 50 -19.52 -3.91 20.26
CA ILE A 50 -18.29 -3.50 20.97
C ILE A 50 -17.16 -4.47 20.65
N VAL A 51 -17.43 -5.78 20.55
CA VAL A 51 -16.43 -6.80 20.22
C VAL A 51 -15.79 -6.54 18.86
N GLY A 52 -16.57 -6.10 17.85
CA GLY A 52 -16.02 -5.77 16.54
C GLY A 52 -15.10 -4.54 16.54
N LEU A 53 -15.20 -3.69 17.56
CA LEU A 53 -14.38 -2.48 17.71
C LEU A 53 -13.19 -2.70 18.65
N LEU A 54 -13.43 -3.33 19.80
CA LEU A 54 -12.51 -3.44 20.94
C LEU A 54 -12.13 -4.89 21.30
N GLY A 55 -12.57 -5.89 20.54
CA GLY A 55 -12.22 -7.29 20.78
C GLY A 55 -10.70 -7.47 20.92
N ASP A 56 -10.29 -8.28 21.87
CA ASP A 56 -8.89 -8.55 22.23
C ASP A 56 -8.50 -10.02 22.04
N GLU A 57 -9.44 -10.85 21.60
CA GLU A 57 -9.19 -12.24 21.25
C GLU A 57 -8.25 -12.34 20.05
N LYS A 58 -7.20 -13.15 20.19
CA LYS A 58 -6.23 -13.40 19.13
C LYS A 58 -6.93 -14.02 17.91
N ASN A 59 -6.79 -13.38 16.74
CA ASN A 59 -7.49 -13.69 15.47
C ASN A 59 -8.96 -13.23 15.39
N ASN A 60 -9.43 -12.45 16.37
CA ASN A 60 -10.73 -11.78 16.34
C ASN A 60 -10.62 -10.39 16.99
N GLU A 61 -9.47 -9.73 16.79
CA GLU A 61 -9.23 -8.40 17.31
C GLU A 61 -10.19 -7.39 16.67
N GLY A 62 -10.80 -6.55 17.50
CA GLY A 62 -11.60 -5.44 17.02
C GLY A 62 -10.76 -4.45 16.21
N VAL A 63 -11.40 -3.73 15.29
CA VAL A 63 -10.67 -2.85 14.35
C VAL A 63 -9.84 -1.77 15.06
N LEU A 64 -10.30 -1.24 16.19
CA LEU A 64 -9.55 -0.25 16.97
C LEU A 64 -8.42 -0.91 17.79
N THR A 65 -8.65 -2.12 18.31
CA THR A 65 -7.60 -2.92 18.98
C THR A 65 -6.45 -3.20 18.02
N LYS A 66 -6.76 -3.66 16.80
CA LYS A 66 -5.76 -3.91 15.74
C LYS A 66 -4.94 -2.65 15.44
N ALA A 67 -5.63 -1.51 15.22
CA ALA A 67 -4.96 -0.23 14.98
C ALA A 67 -4.03 0.19 16.13
N LYS A 68 -4.44 -0.04 17.39
CA LYS A 68 -3.61 0.20 18.57
C LYS A 68 -2.37 -0.69 18.59
N LEU A 69 -2.54 -2.00 18.42
CA LEU A 69 -1.44 -2.95 18.47
C LEU A 69 -0.38 -2.65 17.41
N GLU A 70 -0.79 -2.28 16.20
CA GLU A 70 0.13 -1.88 15.13
C GLU A 70 0.88 -0.59 15.45
N TYR A 71 0.18 0.43 15.97
CA TYR A 71 0.82 1.67 16.43
C TYR A 71 1.85 1.40 17.53
N GLU A 72 1.47 0.61 18.54
CA GLU A 72 2.36 0.23 19.64
C GLU A 72 3.56 -0.56 19.14
N TYR A 73 3.37 -1.48 18.19
CA TYR A 73 4.47 -2.24 17.59
C TYR A 73 5.50 -1.33 16.91
N GLU A 74 5.04 -0.38 16.08
CA GLU A 74 5.94 0.52 15.36
C GLU A 74 6.68 1.47 16.33
N VAL A 75 5.96 2.05 17.31
CA VAL A 75 6.56 2.94 18.31
C VAL A 75 7.51 2.21 19.25
N ASN A 76 7.15 1.02 19.72
CA ASN A 76 7.99 0.21 20.61
C ASN A 76 9.26 -0.25 19.89
N THR A 77 9.17 -0.65 18.62
CA THR A 77 10.36 -1.01 17.82
C THR A 77 11.34 0.17 17.71
N LEU A 78 10.85 1.39 17.56
CA LEU A 78 11.69 2.58 17.56
C LEU A 78 12.27 2.89 18.95
N ASN A 79 11.48 2.75 20.02
CA ASN A 79 11.94 2.98 21.39
C ASN A 79 13.00 1.95 21.82
N GLU A 80 12.85 0.68 21.44
CA GLU A 80 13.87 -0.37 21.62
C GLU A 80 15.19 0.04 20.94
N ALA A 81 15.11 0.51 19.70
CA ALA A 81 16.28 0.99 18.97
C ALA A 81 16.91 2.23 19.62
N ILE A 82 16.10 3.15 20.15
CA ILE A 82 16.59 4.32 20.91
C ILE A 82 17.35 3.85 22.15
N ASN A 83 16.79 2.93 22.94
CA ASN A 83 17.43 2.44 24.16
C ASN A 83 18.78 1.76 23.86
N LYS A 84 18.81 0.87 22.85
CA LYS A 84 20.06 0.24 22.38
C LYS A 84 21.10 1.26 21.90
N ALA A 85 20.66 2.29 21.18
CA ALA A 85 21.53 3.35 20.73
C ALA A 85 22.07 4.19 21.90
N LEU A 86 21.27 4.45 22.94
CA LEU A 86 21.75 5.14 24.14
C LEU A 86 22.78 4.31 24.91
N GLU A 87 22.56 3.00 25.06
CA GLU A 87 23.50 2.07 25.70
C GLU A 87 24.86 2.03 24.98
N SER A 88 24.87 2.25 23.67
CA SER A 88 26.08 2.27 22.83
C SER A 88 26.61 3.67 22.51
N ASN A 89 26.12 4.72 23.18
CA ASN A 89 26.46 6.13 22.91
C ASN A 89 26.24 6.57 21.44
N GLY A 90 25.29 5.94 20.76
CA GLY A 90 24.87 6.26 19.40
C GLY A 90 23.95 7.48 19.30
N ARG A 91 23.74 7.98 18.08
CA ARG A 91 22.84 9.11 17.81
C ARG A 91 21.38 8.64 17.76
N VAL A 92 20.52 9.32 18.52
CA VAL A 92 19.09 8.98 18.63
C VAL A 92 18.13 9.99 18.01
N ASP A 93 18.64 11.12 17.53
CA ASP A 93 17.80 12.24 17.07
C ASP A 93 16.84 11.83 15.95
N ASN A 94 17.34 11.10 14.94
CA ASN A 94 16.51 10.61 13.82
C ASN A 94 15.39 9.68 14.31
N LEU A 95 15.69 8.76 15.23
CA LEU A 95 14.69 7.86 15.80
C LEU A 95 13.66 8.63 16.62
N ARG A 96 14.07 9.60 17.44
CA ARG A 96 13.17 10.47 18.21
C ARG A 96 12.30 11.34 17.31
N GLU A 97 12.84 11.88 16.22
CA GLU A 97 12.08 12.61 15.20
C GLU A 97 11.01 11.73 14.55
N ARG A 98 11.31 10.44 14.29
CA ARG A 98 10.33 9.48 13.76
C ARG A 98 9.26 9.12 14.79
N VAL A 99 9.62 8.87 16.04
CA VAL A 99 8.64 8.64 17.13
C VAL A 99 7.70 9.85 17.28
N ARG A 100 8.22 11.08 17.14
CA ARG A 100 7.38 12.29 17.14
C ARG A 100 6.36 12.30 16.02
N VAL A 101 6.66 11.73 14.86
CA VAL A 101 5.68 11.63 13.76
C VAL A 101 4.50 10.74 14.12
N TYR A 102 4.75 9.63 14.81
CA TYR A 102 3.68 8.75 15.30
C TYR A 102 2.83 9.43 16.37
N LYS A 103 3.48 10.07 17.34
CA LYS A 103 2.77 10.72 18.46
C LYS A 103 1.91 11.92 18.02
N ASN A 104 2.38 12.68 17.03
CA ASN A 104 1.71 13.88 16.52
C ASN A 104 0.82 13.62 15.31
N GLU A 105 0.54 12.36 14.98
CA GLU A 105 -0.39 12.04 13.90
C GLU A 105 -1.82 12.41 14.30
N ASP A 106 -2.52 13.13 13.41
CA ASP A 106 -3.92 13.50 13.63
C ASP A 106 -4.78 12.25 13.83
N ILE A 107 -5.57 12.25 14.91
CA ILE A 107 -6.29 11.04 15.34
C ILE A 107 -7.37 10.64 14.34
N LEU A 108 -8.08 11.59 13.73
CA LEU A 108 -9.11 11.30 12.74
C LEU A 108 -8.48 10.70 11.48
N SER A 109 -7.37 11.27 11.05
CA SER A 109 -6.58 10.76 9.93
C SER A 109 -6.05 9.35 10.21
N PHE A 110 -5.51 9.11 11.40
CA PHE A 110 -5.04 7.80 11.83
C PHE A 110 -6.16 6.75 11.81
N LEU A 111 -7.29 7.04 12.46
CA LEU A 111 -8.42 6.12 12.57
C LEU A 111 -9.05 5.82 11.20
N SER A 112 -9.10 6.80 10.31
CA SER A 112 -9.62 6.59 8.95
C SER A 112 -8.65 5.79 8.07
N ARG A 113 -7.33 5.99 8.16
CA ARG A 113 -6.35 5.14 7.45
C ARG A 113 -6.39 3.68 7.91
N LYS A 114 -6.59 3.46 9.21
CA LYS A 114 -6.73 2.15 9.88
C LYS A 114 -8.12 1.55 9.78
N ASN A 115 -8.99 2.08 8.90
CA ASN A 115 -10.36 1.61 8.67
C ASN A 115 -11.25 1.52 9.92
N VAL A 116 -10.90 2.21 11.02
CA VAL A 116 -11.76 2.35 12.21
C VAL A 116 -12.89 3.33 11.93
N LEU A 117 -12.58 4.40 11.17
CA LEU A 117 -13.57 5.33 10.63
C LEU A 117 -13.68 5.17 9.10
N PRO A 118 -14.85 5.43 8.51
CA PRO A 118 -15.00 5.43 7.06
C PRO A 118 -14.04 6.40 6.35
N LYS A 119 -13.47 5.98 5.21
CA LYS A 119 -12.56 6.81 4.39
C LYS A 119 -13.26 7.88 3.55
N TYR A 120 -14.53 7.66 3.19
CA TYR A 120 -15.29 8.57 2.30
C TYR A 120 -15.45 10.01 2.83
N GLY A 121 -15.26 10.24 4.14
CA GLY A 121 -15.37 11.56 4.76
C GLY A 121 -14.05 12.33 4.91
N PHE A 122 -12.89 11.69 4.72
CA PHE A 122 -11.58 12.29 5.03
C PHE A 122 -10.53 11.91 3.96
N PRO A 123 -9.90 12.89 3.28
CA PRO A 123 -8.85 12.62 2.29
C PRO A 123 -7.53 12.28 2.98
N VAL A 124 -7.47 11.11 3.63
CA VAL A 124 -6.36 10.73 4.52
C VAL A 124 -5.09 10.28 3.82
N ASP A 125 -5.22 9.81 2.58
CA ASP A 125 -4.15 9.23 1.78
C ASP A 125 -3.74 10.15 0.62
N THR A 126 -3.97 11.45 0.80
CA THR A 126 -3.59 12.47 -0.18
C THR A 126 -2.40 13.28 0.30
N VAL A 127 -1.55 13.66 -0.64
CA VAL A 127 -0.42 14.55 -0.38
C VAL A 127 -0.38 15.68 -1.40
N GLU A 128 0.20 16.79 -0.97
CA GLU A 128 0.33 17.99 -1.77
C GLU A 128 1.73 18.12 -2.38
N MET A 129 1.78 18.72 -3.57
CA MET A 129 2.99 19.36 -4.07
C MET A 129 2.94 20.86 -3.80
N SER A 130 3.84 21.35 -2.94
CA SER A 130 4.03 22.77 -2.69
C SER A 130 4.89 23.40 -3.78
N ILE A 131 4.40 24.52 -4.34
CA ILE A 131 5.09 25.24 -5.41
C ILE A 131 5.29 26.70 -4.98
N VAL A 132 6.54 27.07 -4.74
CA VAL A 132 6.95 28.46 -4.50
C VAL A 132 7.76 28.93 -5.70
N ASP A 133 7.17 29.81 -6.51
CA ASP A 133 7.86 30.43 -7.65
C ASP A 133 8.85 31.47 -7.12
N LYS A 134 10.13 31.10 -7.08
CA LYS A 134 11.19 31.97 -6.58
C LYS A 134 11.47 33.16 -7.49
N LYS A 135 11.19 33.04 -8.80
CA LYS A 135 11.45 34.11 -9.78
C LYS A 135 10.41 35.22 -9.66
N ASN A 136 9.14 34.86 -9.48
CA ASN A 136 8.04 35.82 -9.41
C ASN A 136 7.57 36.14 -7.98
N LYS A 137 8.20 35.54 -6.95
CA LYS A 137 7.84 35.66 -5.52
C LYS A 137 6.34 35.48 -5.24
N THR A 138 5.66 34.69 -6.06
CA THR A 138 4.22 34.44 -5.95
C THR A 138 4.02 32.98 -5.58
N LYS A 139 3.20 32.73 -4.55
CA LYS A 139 2.62 31.39 -4.41
C LYS A 139 1.69 31.20 -5.59
N LEU A 140 1.89 30.13 -6.35
CA LEU A 140 1.09 29.84 -7.53
C LEU A 140 -0.39 29.53 -7.21
N GLY A 141 -0.79 29.54 -5.93
CA GLY A 141 -2.16 29.26 -5.47
C GLY A 141 -2.63 27.84 -5.79
N LEU A 142 -1.73 26.99 -6.31
CA LEU A 142 -2.03 25.65 -6.77
C LEU A 142 -1.90 24.67 -5.61
N GLN A 143 -3.02 24.10 -5.18
CA GLN A 143 -3.05 22.90 -4.36
C GLN A 143 -3.09 21.68 -5.29
N LEU A 144 -1.92 21.19 -5.68
CA LEU A 144 -1.81 19.96 -6.45
C LEU A 144 -1.89 18.77 -5.49
N GLN A 145 -3.10 18.33 -5.17
CA GLN A 145 -3.35 17.14 -4.35
C GLN A 145 -3.37 15.87 -5.20
N ARG A 146 -2.70 14.82 -4.71
CA ARG A 146 -2.71 13.48 -5.32
C ARG A 146 -2.76 12.40 -4.25
N ASP A 147 -3.40 11.29 -4.60
CA ASP A 147 -3.31 10.04 -3.84
C ASP A 147 -1.85 9.61 -3.70
N LEU A 148 -1.46 9.16 -2.50
CA LEU A 148 -0.08 8.86 -2.15
C LEU A 148 0.50 7.72 -3.01
N SER A 149 -0.33 6.75 -3.42
CA SER A 149 0.10 5.67 -4.32
C SER A 149 0.48 6.19 -5.71
N ILE A 150 -0.06 7.33 -6.15
CA ILE A 150 0.25 7.98 -7.43
C ILE A 150 1.39 9.00 -7.23
N ALA A 151 1.34 9.75 -6.13
CA ALA A 151 2.29 10.81 -5.83
C ALA A 151 3.74 10.30 -5.70
N ILE A 152 3.96 9.09 -5.17
CA ILE A 152 5.30 8.48 -5.11
C ILE A 152 5.97 8.26 -6.47
N SER A 153 5.27 8.52 -7.59
CA SER A 153 5.84 8.47 -8.95
C SER A 153 5.64 9.79 -9.70
N GLU A 154 4.43 10.35 -9.68
CA GLU A 154 4.15 11.63 -10.33
C GLU A 154 4.89 12.80 -9.67
N TYR A 155 4.98 12.80 -8.34
CA TYR A 155 5.57 13.87 -7.54
C TYR A 155 6.97 13.51 -7.04
N ALA A 156 7.45 12.32 -7.37
CA ALA A 156 8.79 11.88 -7.03
C ALA A 156 9.86 12.87 -7.53
N PRO A 157 11.00 12.97 -6.85
CA PRO A 157 12.11 13.83 -7.27
C PRO A 157 12.48 13.63 -8.75
N ASP A 158 12.78 14.73 -9.43
CA ASP A 158 13.05 14.81 -10.88
C ASP A 158 11.86 14.53 -11.82
N SER A 159 10.71 14.04 -11.32
CA SER A 159 9.48 13.99 -12.11
C SER A 159 8.97 15.40 -12.45
N GLN A 160 8.32 15.52 -13.60
CA GLN A 160 7.78 16.74 -14.16
C GLN A 160 6.25 16.68 -14.26
N ILE A 161 5.60 17.76 -13.87
CA ILE A 161 4.14 17.91 -13.89
C ILE A 161 3.80 19.19 -14.65
N VAL A 162 2.73 19.13 -15.44
CA VAL A 162 2.18 20.31 -16.11
C VAL A 162 0.98 20.79 -15.32
N ALA A 163 1.04 22.04 -14.83
CA ALA A 163 -0.05 22.69 -14.10
C ALA A 163 -0.11 24.18 -14.45
N ASN A 164 -1.31 24.73 -14.68
CA ASN A 164 -1.53 26.11 -15.12
C ASN A 164 -0.61 26.57 -16.27
N GLY A 165 -0.44 25.72 -17.28
CA GLY A 165 0.43 26.02 -18.43
C GLY A 165 1.92 26.14 -18.10
N LYS A 166 2.35 25.67 -16.92
CA LYS A 166 3.75 25.63 -16.49
C LYS A 166 4.20 24.17 -16.32
N LEU A 167 5.42 23.87 -16.76
CA LEU A 167 6.15 22.65 -16.48
C LEU A 167 6.92 22.83 -15.17
N ILE A 168 6.64 21.98 -14.20
CA ILE A 168 7.11 22.05 -12.83
C ILE A 168 7.89 20.78 -12.54
N THR A 169 9.12 20.92 -12.05
CA THR A 169 9.98 19.77 -11.69
C THR A 169 9.96 19.59 -10.18
N SER A 170 9.67 18.37 -9.72
CA SER A 170 9.79 18.01 -8.30
C SER A 170 11.25 17.92 -7.87
N ARG A 171 11.55 18.32 -6.63
CA ARG A 171 12.93 18.34 -6.11
C ARG A 171 13.06 17.97 -4.65
N TYR A 172 12.07 18.27 -3.83
CA TYR A 172 12.14 18.04 -2.40
C TYR A 172 11.05 17.09 -1.96
N ILE A 173 11.39 16.21 -1.02
CA ILE A 173 10.40 15.57 -0.17
C ILE A 173 10.23 16.48 1.02
N ARG A 174 8.99 16.92 1.27
CA ARG A 174 8.73 17.95 2.27
C ARG A 174 9.13 17.44 3.66
N LYS A 175 9.82 18.29 4.41
CA LYS A 175 10.24 18.02 5.79
C LYS A 175 9.58 19.00 6.75
N ILE A 176 9.09 18.50 7.87
CA ILE A 176 8.65 19.32 9.01
C ILE A 176 9.81 19.41 10.02
N PRO A 177 10.12 20.58 10.58
CA PRO A 177 11.15 20.71 11.62
C PRO A 177 10.92 19.73 12.77
N ASN A 178 12.00 19.12 13.28
CA ASN A 178 11.95 18.14 14.38
C ASN A 178 11.13 16.86 14.11
N MET A 179 10.77 16.61 12.85
CA MET A 179 10.09 15.40 12.39
C MET A 179 10.84 14.80 11.21
N ASN A 180 10.75 13.47 11.10
CA ASN A 180 11.42 12.72 10.05
C ASN A 180 10.48 11.63 9.52
N TRP A 181 10.59 11.32 8.23
CA TRP A 181 9.62 10.44 7.56
C TRP A 181 9.58 9.06 8.21
N LYS A 182 8.41 8.40 8.17
CA LYS A 182 8.33 6.98 8.45
C LYS A 182 9.22 6.24 7.44
N GLN A 183 10.04 5.31 7.94
CA GLN A 183 11.02 4.56 7.15
C GLN A 183 10.85 3.08 7.43
N TYR A 184 10.95 2.29 6.37
CA TYR A 184 10.79 0.85 6.43
C TYR A 184 11.88 0.18 5.58
N GLU A 185 12.42 -0.91 6.09
CA GLU A 185 13.28 -1.79 5.32
C GLU A 185 12.41 -2.74 4.49
N TYR A 186 12.86 -3.06 3.29
CA TYR A 186 12.16 -3.98 2.42
C TYR A 186 13.11 -4.84 1.59
N VAL A 187 12.61 -6.01 1.19
CA VAL A 187 13.27 -6.92 0.25
C VAL A 187 12.25 -7.79 -0.48
N MET A 188 12.46 -7.98 -1.78
CA MET A 188 11.75 -8.95 -2.59
C MET A 188 12.42 -10.32 -2.42
N CYS A 189 11.67 -11.31 -1.94
CA CYS A 189 12.16 -12.70 -1.90
C CYS A 189 12.07 -13.33 -3.31
N ASP A 190 12.84 -14.38 -3.57
CA ASP A 190 12.78 -15.16 -4.81
C ASP A 190 11.39 -15.78 -5.09
N CYS A 191 10.55 -15.94 -4.05
CA CYS A 191 9.15 -16.33 -4.21
C CYS A 191 8.22 -15.16 -4.61
N ASN A 192 8.78 -14.01 -5.02
CA ASN A 192 8.09 -12.77 -5.35
C ASN A 192 7.26 -12.15 -4.22
N THR A 193 7.45 -12.59 -2.97
CA THR A 193 6.81 -11.98 -1.80
C THR A 193 7.60 -10.76 -1.34
N LEU A 194 6.93 -9.61 -1.25
CA LEU A 194 7.51 -8.39 -0.68
C LEU A 194 7.54 -8.54 0.82
N ASN A 195 8.71 -8.33 1.43
CA ASN A 195 8.88 -8.35 2.87
C ASN A 195 9.19 -6.93 3.33
N ILE A 196 8.46 -6.45 4.33
CA ILE A 196 8.59 -5.09 4.89
C ILE A 196 8.74 -5.18 6.41
N GLU A 197 9.60 -4.34 6.97
CA GLU A 197 9.75 -4.17 8.41
C GLU A 197 10.10 -2.73 8.80
N VAL A 198 9.84 -2.33 10.04
CA VAL A 198 10.23 -1.01 10.57
C VAL A 198 11.75 -0.89 10.53
N TYR A 199 12.26 0.14 9.84
CA TYR A 199 13.70 0.37 9.77
C TYR A 199 14.22 1.00 11.05
N THR A 200 15.26 0.47 11.69
CA THR A 200 15.79 0.99 12.97
C THR A 200 17.22 1.52 12.89
N SER A 201 17.83 1.57 11.69
CA SER A 201 19.19 2.07 11.42
C SER A 201 20.36 1.35 12.11
N ASP A 202 20.08 0.48 13.06
CA ASP A 202 21.00 -0.51 13.60
C ASP A 202 21.18 -1.67 12.60
N ASP A 203 22.36 -2.30 12.62
CA ASP A 203 22.68 -3.45 11.75
C ASP A 203 21.90 -4.74 12.16
N SER A 204 20.94 -4.65 13.09
CA SER A 204 20.08 -5.76 13.49
C SER A 204 18.71 -5.70 12.81
N SER A 205 18.70 -5.89 11.50
CA SER A 205 17.45 -6.05 10.75
C SER A 205 16.62 -7.21 11.32
N LYS A 206 15.34 -6.94 11.61
CA LYS A 206 14.37 -7.95 12.05
C LYS A 206 13.94 -8.84 10.87
N LEU A 207 14.17 -8.41 9.62
CA LEU A 207 13.78 -9.09 8.40
C LEU A 207 14.78 -10.19 7.96
N LYS A 208 14.90 -11.27 8.74
CA LYS A 208 15.87 -12.37 8.48
C LYS A 208 15.37 -13.46 7.54
N ASN A 209 14.06 -13.71 7.54
CA ASN A 209 13.42 -14.75 6.75
C ASN A 209 12.20 -14.19 6.04
N CYS A 210 11.87 -14.74 4.88
CA CYS A 210 10.64 -14.40 4.18
C CYS A 210 9.44 -14.78 5.05
N LYS A 211 8.53 -13.82 5.25
CA LYS A 211 7.33 -13.98 6.08
C LYS A 211 6.35 -15.04 5.53
N VAL A 212 6.49 -15.44 4.26
CA VAL A 212 5.65 -16.44 3.60
C VAL A 212 6.40 -17.76 3.37
N CYS A 213 7.49 -17.78 2.58
CA CYS A 213 8.18 -19.03 2.24
C CYS A 213 9.27 -19.47 3.24
N GLY A 214 9.61 -18.63 4.23
CA GLY A 214 10.61 -18.96 5.26
C GLY A 214 12.09 -18.89 4.82
N LYS A 215 12.38 -18.74 3.52
CA LYS A 215 13.77 -18.60 3.01
C LYS A 215 14.51 -17.44 3.68
N SER A 216 15.81 -17.60 3.90
CA SER A 216 16.66 -16.54 4.48
C SER A 216 16.79 -15.35 3.52
N LEU A 217 16.79 -14.15 4.08
CA LEU A 217 16.89 -12.88 3.35
C LEU A 217 18.25 -12.25 3.63
N GLU A 218 19.05 -12.09 2.57
CA GLU A 218 20.41 -11.52 2.67
C GLU A 218 20.37 -10.00 2.91
N ASP A 219 21.19 -9.51 3.85
CA ASP A 219 21.25 -8.08 4.19
C ASP A 219 21.62 -7.17 3.02
N LYS A 220 22.44 -7.64 2.09
CA LYS A 220 22.85 -6.87 0.90
C LYS A 220 21.69 -6.54 -0.04
N MET A 221 20.61 -7.33 -0.01
CA MET A 221 19.43 -7.13 -0.85
C MET A 221 18.44 -6.15 -0.22
N LYS A 222 18.58 -5.85 1.07
CA LYS A 222 17.68 -4.97 1.82
C LYS A 222 17.88 -3.53 1.40
N LYS A 223 16.76 -2.87 1.10
CA LYS A 223 16.68 -1.44 0.78
C LYS A 223 15.78 -0.76 1.81
N VAL A 224 15.83 0.56 1.87
CA VAL A 224 14.96 1.36 2.75
C VAL A 224 14.08 2.23 1.87
N PHE A 225 12.77 2.22 2.15
CA PHE A 225 11.86 3.20 1.57
C PHE A 225 11.37 4.17 2.64
N LEU A 226 11.05 5.39 2.21
CA LEU A 226 10.40 6.39 3.05
C LEU A 226 8.95 6.61 2.60
N VAL A 227 8.10 7.00 3.55
CA VAL A 227 6.73 7.43 3.27
C VAL A 227 6.68 8.96 3.21
N PRO A 228 6.42 9.57 2.03
CA PRO A 228 6.43 11.03 1.86
C PRO A 228 5.13 11.67 2.35
N GLN A 229 4.73 11.36 3.59
CA GLN A 229 3.48 11.77 4.21
C GLN A 229 3.29 13.28 4.37
N PHE A 230 4.37 14.06 4.35
CA PHE A 230 4.31 15.52 4.42
C PHE A 230 4.16 16.17 3.03
N GLY A 231 4.20 15.37 1.96
CA GLY A 231 4.13 15.82 0.58
C GLY A 231 5.48 16.13 -0.05
N PHE A 232 5.42 16.86 -1.15
CA PHE A 232 6.55 17.16 -2.03
C PHE A 232 6.68 18.66 -2.25
N GLU A 233 7.85 19.13 -2.67
CA GLU A 233 8.05 20.53 -3.04
C GLU A 233 8.81 20.65 -4.36
N ALA A 234 8.36 21.60 -5.18
CA ALA A 234 8.91 21.84 -6.50
C ALA A 234 10.25 22.60 -6.45
N ASP A 235 11.03 22.42 -7.51
CA ASP A 235 12.16 23.28 -7.81
C ASP A 235 11.67 24.63 -8.34
N GLY A 236 11.55 25.61 -7.44
CA GLY A 236 11.11 26.97 -7.78
C GLY A 236 11.97 27.66 -8.86
N ASP A 237 13.21 27.23 -9.08
CA ASP A 237 14.11 27.82 -10.07
C ASP A 237 13.92 27.20 -11.47
N LYS A 238 13.35 25.99 -11.56
CA LYS A 238 13.16 25.22 -12.79
C LYS A 238 11.74 25.26 -13.36
N ILE A 239 10.90 26.21 -12.95
CA ILE A 239 9.57 26.41 -13.54
C ILE A 239 9.70 26.99 -14.96
N ARG A 240 9.11 26.32 -15.97
CA ARG A 240 9.23 26.68 -17.40
C ARG A 240 7.89 26.53 -18.12
N LYS A 241 7.79 26.96 -19.38
CA LYS A 241 6.65 26.60 -20.25
C LYS A 241 6.80 25.15 -20.74
N PRO A 242 5.70 24.37 -20.83
CA PRO A 242 5.75 23.03 -21.39
C PRO A 242 6.12 23.07 -22.88
N GLY A 243 6.93 22.11 -23.31
CA GLY A 243 7.25 21.90 -24.72
C GLY A 243 6.47 20.72 -25.30
N LEU A 244 6.88 20.27 -26.48
CA LEU A 244 6.31 19.08 -27.15
C LEU A 244 6.78 17.75 -26.53
N LYS A 245 7.86 17.77 -25.72
CA LYS A 245 8.35 16.59 -25.02
C LYS A 245 7.41 16.24 -23.87
N LYS A 246 7.02 14.96 -23.80
CA LYS A 246 6.23 14.43 -22.69
C LYS A 246 6.97 14.66 -21.35
N PRO A 247 6.27 15.07 -20.28
CA PRO A 247 6.88 15.23 -18.96
C PRO A 247 7.55 13.94 -18.48
N GLU A 248 8.75 14.08 -17.92
CA GLU A 248 9.50 12.97 -17.32
C GLU A 248 8.81 12.50 -16.03
N ARG A 249 8.75 11.19 -15.82
CA ARG A 249 8.18 10.59 -14.61
C ARG A 249 9.04 9.42 -14.19
N SER A 250 9.29 9.30 -12.89
CA SER A 250 9.80 8.05 -12.33
C SER A 250 8.71 6.96 -12.33
N TYR A 251 9.15 5.71 -12.27
CA TYR A 251 8.28 4.56 -12.46
C TYR A 251 7.61 4.12 -11.14
N LYS A 252 6.29 3.88 -11.18
CA LYS A 252 5.51 3.29 -10.08
C LYS A 252 5.69 1.78 -10.07
N GLY A 253 6.28 1.21 -9.03
CA GLY A 253 6.26 -0.23 -8.82
C GLY A 253 4.84 -0.75 -8.57
N GLU A 254 4.72 -2.07 -8.53
CA GLU A 254 3.41 -2.69 -8.35
C GLU A 254 2.92 -2.63 -6.92
N THR A 255 1.60 -2.72 -6.78
CA THR A 255 1.01 -3.05 -5.49
C THR A 255 1.33 -4.50 -5.17
N ALA A 256 1.88 -4.73 -3.98
CA ALA A 256 2.12 -6.05 -3.42
C ALA A 256 1.29 -6.23 -2.16
N TYR A 257 0.80 -7.44 -1.94
CA TYR A 257 0.17 -7.85 -0.70
C TYR A 257 1.25 -8.04 0.39
N VAL A 258 1.05 -7.42 1.55
CA VAL A 258 1.97 -7.48 2.70
C VAL A 258 1.23 -7.73 4.02
N GLY A 259 0.05 -8.34 3.97
CA GLY A 259 -0.74 -8.68 5.16
C GLY A 259 -0.16 -9.85 5.97
N TYR A 260 0.55 -10.79 5.33
CA TYR A 260 1.16 -12.00 5.93
C TYR A 260 0.24 -12.83 6.85
N ARG A 261 -1.08 -12.69 6.71
CA ARG A 261 -2.08 -13.36 7.55
C ARG A 261 -2.07 -14.87 7.33
N LYS A 262 -2.10 -15.63 8.43
CA LYS A 262 -2.14 -17.11 8.45
C LYS A 262 -3.49 -17.65 8.90
N ASP A 263 -4.34 -16.77 9.40
CA ASP A 263 -5.64 -16.98 10.04
C ASP A 263 -6.81 -16.75 9.08
N ILE A 264 -6.55 -16.67 7.78
CA ILE A 264 -7.60 -16.52 6.77
C ILE A 264 -8.34 -17.86 6.62
N ASN A 265 -9.65 -17.82 6.85
CA ASN A 265 -10.51 -18.96 6.59
C ASN A 265 -10.75 -19.09 5.08
N PHE A 266 -10.25 -20.17 4.50
CA PHE A 266 -10.47 -20.50 3.10
C PHE A 266 -11.63 -21.49 2.96
N GLU A 267 -12.59 -21.12 2.13
CA GLU A 267 -13.66 -22.02 1.69
C GLU A 267 -13.20 -22.77 0.43
N ASN A 268 -13.50 -24.07 0.37
CA ASN A 268 -13.14 -24.90 -0.78
C ASN A 268 -14.30 -24.95 -1.77
N PHE A 269 -14.01 -24.73 -3.05
CA PHE A 269 -15.00 -24.74 -4.14
C PHE A 269 -14.61 -25.69 -5.25
N LYS A 270 -15.60 -26.15 -6.01
CA LYS A 270 -15.39 -26.94 -7.23
C LYS A 270 -16.19 -26.34 -8.37
N ILE A 271 -15.47 -25.77 -9.33
CA ILE A 271 -16.06 -25.20 -10.55
C ILE A 271 -15.58 -26.06 -11.72
N GLY A 272 -16.52 -26.72 -12.40
CA GLY A 272 -16.22 -27.69 -13.44
C GLY A 272 -15.29 -28.81 -12.95
N ARG A 273 -14.11 -28.90 -13.56
CA ARG A 273 -13.02 -29.82 -13.22
C ARG A 273 -11.97 -29.21 -12.28
N GLY A 274 -12.07 -27.92 -11.99
CA GLY A 274 -11.14 -27.19 -11.13
C GLY A 274 -11.48 -27.30 -9.63
N SER A 275 -10.47 -27.25 -8.77
CA SER A 275 -10.60 -27.13 -7.31
C SER A 275 -9.93 -25.86 -6.82
N PHE A 276 -10.62 -25.12 -5.96
CA PHE A 276 -10.25 -23.78 -5.53
C PHE A 276 -10.35 -23.62 -4.03
N GLN A 277 -9.58 -22.68 -3.51
CA GLN A 277 -9.74 -22.12 -2.18
C GLN A 277 -9.92 -20.61 -2.29
N ILE A 278 -11.01 -20.07 -1.76
CA ILE A 278 -11.22 -18.63 -1.70
C ILE A 278 -11.30 -18.20 -0.24
N GLY A 279 -10.49 -17.21 0.12
CA GLY A 279 -10.45 -16.65 1.46
C GLY A 279 -10.62 -15.14 1.39
N MET A 280 -11.35 -14.57 2.34
CA MET A 280 -11.54 -13.13 2.44
C MET A 280 -10.93 -12.62 3.74
N SER A 281 -10.24 -11.48 3.65
CA SER A 281 -9.68 -10.80 4.81
C SER A 281 -9.94 -9.29 4.75
N GLN A 282 -10.33 -8.73 5.90
CA GLN A 282 -10.66 -7.32 6.03
C GLN A 282 -9.48 -6.51 6.57
N GLY A 283 -9.32 -5.28 6.04
CA GLY A 283 -8.29 -4.35 6.48
C GLY A 283 -6.88 -4.94 6.40
N ASP A 284 -6.59 -5.70 5.35
CA ASP A 284 -5.27 -6.28 5.12
C ASP A 284 -4.33 -5.25 4.48
N GLU A 285 -3.04 -5.41 4.75
CA GLU A 285 -2.05 -4.44 4.36
C GLU A 285 -1.51 -4.69 2.94
N MET A 286 -1.48 -3.62 2.15
CA MET A 286 -0.92 -3.54 0.81
C MET A 286 0.21 -2.52 0.80
N ALA A 287 1.16 -2.70 -0.11
CA ALA A 287 2.26 -1.75 -0.29
C ALA A 287 2.50 -1.45 -1.77
N VAL A 288 2.85 -0.20 -2.06
CA VAL A 288 3.33 0.22 -3.38
C VAL A 288 4.67 0.91 -3.20
N LEU A 289 5.66 0.49 -4.00
CA LEU A 289 7.00 1.05 -3.95
C LEU A 289 7.37 1.70 -5.28
N ASN A 290 8.12 2.78 -5.24
CA ASN A 290 8.92 3.27 -6.34
C ASN A 290 10.38 3.00 -5.99
N GLU A 291 10.94 1.98 -6.64
CA GLU A 291 12.28 1.45 -6.37
C GLU A 291 13.42 2.22 -7.04
N SER A 292 13.11 3.36 -7.68
CA SER A 292 14.15 4.20 -8.27
C SER A 292 15.14 4.70 -7.21
N ASN A 293 16.37 4.99 -7.61
CA ASN A 293 17.41 5.38 -6.65
C ASN A 293 17.34 6.87 -6.29
N PHE A 294 16.49 7.21 -5.31
CA PHE A 294 16.39 8.57 -4.79
C PHE A 294 17.47 8.83 -3.76
N TYR A 295 18.30 9.83 -3.99
CA TYR A 295 19.30 10.30 -3.04
C TYR A 295 18.78 11.54 -2.32
N ILE A 296 18.57 11.41 -1.01
CA ILE A 296 17.77 12.35 -0.23
C ILE A 296 18.57 12.87 0.97
N CYS A 297 18.48 14.18 1.17
CA CYS A 297 19.01 14.86 2.34
C CYS A 297 18.01 14.73 3.50
N GLU A 298 18.33 13.93 4.51
CA GLU A 298 17.49 13.78 5.71
C GLU A 298 17.34 15.10 6.51
N TYR A 299 18.23 16.08 6.27
CA TYR A 299 18.15 17.37 6.93
C TYR A 299 17.10 18.31 6.32
N CYS A 300 17.04 18.43 4.98
CA CYS A 300 16.19 19.44 4.32
C CYS A 300 15.24 18.88 3.25
N GLY A 301 15.28 17.58 2.96
CA GLY A 301 14.41 16.96 1.97
C GLY A 301 14.84 17.11 0.51
N TYR A 302 15.94 17.80 0.21
CA TYR A 302 16.48 17.83 -1.16
C TYR A 302 16.72 16.43 -1.68
N ALA A 303 16.24 16.16 -2.89
CA ALA A 303 16.26 14.84 -3.48
C ALA A 303 16.58 14.89 -4.98
N VAL A 304 17.34 13.89 -5.42
CA VAL A 304 17.69 13.67 -6.83
C VAL A 304 17.54 12.20 -7.17
N LEU A 305 17.13 11.91 -8.39
CA LEU A 305 17.11 10.58 -8.96
C LEU A 305 18.47 10.30 -9.61
N ASN A 306 19.13 9.21 -9.25
CA ASN A 306 20.40 8.82 -9.88
C ASN A 306 20.57 7.30 -10.00
N ASP A 307 20.12 6.75 -11.12
CA ASP A 307 20.21 5.30 -11.37
C ASP A 307 21.58 4.82 -11.84
N LYS A 308 22.55 5.74 -12.04
CA LYS A 308 23.92 5.38 -12.43
C LYS A 308 24.81 5.08 -11.24
N LYS A 309 24.41 5.50 -10.03
CA LYS A 309 25.16 5.27 -8.79
C LYS A 309 24.45 4.22 -7.95
N PHE A 310 25.21 3.25 -7.47
CA PHE A 310 24.71 2.17 -6.60
C PHE A 310 25.19 2.32 -5.14
N SER A 311 25.97 3.37 -4.85
CA SER A 311 26.42 3.64 -3.49
C SER A 311 25.24 3.96 -2.57
N LYS A 312 25.35 3.56 -1.29
CA LYS A 312 24.33 3.89 -0.28
C LYS A 312 24.20 5.39 -0.05
N THR A 313 25.26 6.16 -0.29
CA THR A 313 25.27 7.62 -0.11
C THR A 313 26.07 8.33 -1.20
N ILE A 314 25.72 9.59 -1.47
CA ILE A 314 26.47 10.51 -2.32
C ILE A 314 26.67 11.85 -1.59
N ILE A 315 27.58 12.67 -2.10
CA ILE A 315 27.79 14.05 -1.64
C ILE A 315 27.39 14.98 -2.78
N GLU A 316 26.47 15.90 -2.50
CA GLU A 316 26.01 16.88 -3.49
C GLU A 316 25.61 18.18 -2.81
N LYS A 317 26.29 19.28 -3.13
CA LYS A 317 25.93 20.61 -2.61
C LYS A 317 24.55 21.01 -3.12
N HIS A 318 23.69 21.42 -2.20
CA HIS A 318 22.32 21.79 -2.53
C HIS A 318 21.80 22.93 -1.66
N LYS A 319 20.69 23.52 -2.12
CA LYS A 319 19.91 24.51 -1.37
C LYS A 319 18.71 23.84 -0.72
N THR A 320 18.17 24.44 0.33
CA THR A 320 16.87 24.11 0.88
C THR A 320 15.76 24.57 -0.08
N SER A 321 14.54 24.08 0.12
CA SER A 321 13.39 24.52 -0.68
C SER A 321 13.12 26.02 -0.58
N THR A 322 13.44 26.64 0.56
CA THR A 322 13.41 28.10 0.77
C THR A 322 14.53 28.87 0.06
N GLY A 323 15.57 28.18 -0.45
CA GLY A 323 16.65 28.77 -1.25
C GLY A 323 17.94 29.07 -0.48
N PHE A 324 18.00 28.81 0.82
CA PHE A 324 19.23 28.92 1.61
C PHE A 324 20.16 27.73 1.35
N THR A 325 21.46 27.90 1.54
CA THR A 325 22.40 26.78 1.50
C THR A 325 22.08 25.78 2.61
N CYS A 326 22.05 24.49 2.28
CA CYS A 326 21.77 23.45 3.27
C CYS A 326 22.87 23.40 4.34
N LYS A 327 22.48 23.46 5.61
CA LYS A 327 23.36 23.37 6.78
C LYS A 327 23.59 21.94 7.26
N ASN A 328 23.30 20.92 6.45
CA ASN A 328 23.53 19.52 6.80
C ASN A 328 25.03 19.29 7.01
N ASP A 329 25.49 19.58 8.24
CA ASP A 329 26.84 19.48 8.84
C ASP A 329 28.06 19.87 7.95
N GLY A 330 27.82 20.51 6.81
CA GLY A 330 28.81 20.72 5.76
C GLY A 330 29.04 19.50 4.85
N SER A 331 28.61 18.28 5.24
CA SER A 331 28.86 17.07 4.44
C SER A 331 28.05 17.02 3.16
N ASN A 332 26.89 17.71 3.12
CA ASN A 332 25.96 17.65 1.98
C ASN A 332 25.64 16.20 1.56
N ARG A 333 25.60 15.30 2.54
CA ARG A 333 25.40 13.86 2.32
C ARG A 333 23.94 13.58 1.99
N LEU A 334 23.72 12.86 0.91
CA LEU A 334 22.42 12.31 0.51
C LEU A 334 22.46 10.79 0.69
N LYS A 335 21.41 10.23 1.30
CA LYS A 335 21.24 8.78 1.45
C LYS A 335 20.28 8.23 0.41
N ARG A 336 20.54 7.02 -0.05
CA ARG A 336 19.72 6.33 -1.04
C ARG A 336 18.47 5.74 -0.37
N PHE A 337 17.31 6.06 -0.90
CA PHE A 337 16.01 5.52 -0.51
C PHE A 337 15.16 5.21 -1.74
N SER A 338 14.19 4.33 -1.54
CA SER A 338 13.01 4.20 -2.38
C SER A 338 11.87 5.07 -1.81
N LEU A 339 10.82 5.31 -2.59
CA LEU A 339 9.58 5.87 -2.04
C LEU A 339 8.56 4.76 -1.89
N GLY A 340 7.74 4.81 -0.84
CA GLY A 340 6.72 3.80 -0.65
C GLY A 340 5.48 4.32 0.07
N TYR A 341 4.42 3.56 -0.08
CA TYR A 341 3.15 3.81 0.57
C TYR A 341 2.52 2.47 0.99
N ARG A 342 2.03 2.41 2.22
CA ARG A 342 1.32 1.25 2.80
C ARG A 342 -0.11 1.68 3.08
N PHE A 343 -1.06 0.84 2.73
CA PHE A 343 -2.49 1.10 2.92
C PHE A 343 -3.25 -0.17 3.24
N GLU A 344 -4.39 -0.03 3.89
CA GLU A 344 -5.25 -1.14 4.24
C GLU A 344 -6.52 -1.16 3.37
N THR A 345 -6.86 -2.35 2.91
CA THR A 345 -8.05 -2.62 2.11
C THR A 345 -8.56 -4.03 2.37
N ASP A 346 -9.81 -4.30 2.00
CA ASP A 346 -10.33 -5.66 1.98
C ASP A 346 -9.74 -6.41 0.79
N VAL A 347 -9.35 -7.67 1.02
CA VAL A 347 -8.78 -8.51 -0.03
C VAL A 347 -9.52 -9.85 -0.12
N VAL A 348 -9.60 -10.37 -1.34
CA VAL A 348 -9.99 -11.75 -1.61
C VAL A 348 -8.78 -12.48 -2.20
N GLN A 349 -8.47 -13.65 -1.63
CA GLN A 349 -7.37 -14.51 -2.03
C GLN A 349 -7.94 -15.74 -2.70
N ILE A 350 -7.54 -15.97 -3.95
CA ILE A 350 -8.02 -17.08 -4.77
C ILE A 350 -6.85 -18.00 -5.08
N ARG A 351 -6.88 -19.20 -4.50
CA ARG A 351 -5.91 -20.27 -4.71
C ARG A 351 -6.48 -21.30 -5.66
N PHE A 352 -5.78 -21.51 -6.77
CA PHE A 352 -6.05 -22.62 -7.68
C PHE A 352 -5.32 -23.86 -7.17
N ILE A 353 -6.06 -24.81 -6.60
CA ILE A 353 -5.50 -26.05 -6.03
C ILE A 353 -5.29 -27.09 -7.11
N ASN A 354 -6.19 -27.14 -8.10
CA ASN A 354 -6.02 -27.93 -9.31
C ASN A 354 -6.84 -27.29 -10.44
N PRO A 355 -6.25 -26.97 -11.61
CA PRO A 355 -4.83 -27.07 -11.93
C PRO A 355 -3.95 -26.04 -11.19
N ASP A 356 -2.65 -26.32 -11.07
CA ASP A 356 -1.67 -25.39 -10.51
C ASP A 356 -1.41 -24.18 -11.44
N LEU A 357 -1.06 -23.05 -10.84
CA LEU A 357 -0.69 -21.80 -11.50
C LEU A 357 0.75 -21.40 -11.14
N VAL A 358 1.72 -22.23 -11.58
CA VAL A 358 3.13 -22.15 -11.15
C VAL A 358 3.92 -21.07 -11.90
N GLU A 359 3.73 -20.96 -13.21
CA GLU A 359 4.55 -20.08 -14.05
C GLU A 359 4.08 -18.63 -13.95
N TRP A 360 5.00 -17.71 -13.64
CA TRP A 360 4.67 -16.30 -13.38
C TRP A 360 3.91 -15.63 -14.53
N ASP A 361 4.33 -15.82 -15.78
CA ASP A 361 3.70 -15.16 -16.93
C ASP A 361 2.28 -15.71 -17.20
N ILE A 362 2.03 -16.99 -16.91
CA ILE A 362 0.71 -17.60 -16.96
C ILE A 362 -0.14 -17.04 -15.83
N ALA A 363 0.37 -17.06 -14.60
CA ALA A 363 -0.30 -16.51 -13.42
C ALA A 363 -0.71 -15.06 -13.61
N LEU A 364 0.19 -14.26 -14.17
CA LEU A 364 -0.02 -12.84 -14.43
C LEU A 364 -1.06 -12.63 -15.54
N SER A 365 -1.03 -13.44 -16.59
CA SER A 365 -2.05 -13.40 -17.65
C SER A 365 -3.42 -13.77 -17.09
N VAL A 366 -3.51 -14.82 -16.26
CA VAL A 366 -4.74 -15.26 -15.59
C VAL A 366 -5.25 -14.18 -14.64
N LEU A 367 -4.38 -13.54 -13.85
CA LEU A 367 -4.75 -12.41 -12.98
C LEU A 367 -5.46 -11.29 -13.77
N TYR A 368 -4.86 -10.82 -14.86
CA TYR A 368 -5.46 -9.75 -15.66
C TYR A 368 -6.70 -10.22 -16.44
N GLY A 369 -6.76 -11.49 -16.83
CA GLY A 369 -7.97 -12.12 -17.38
C GLY A 369 -9.12 -12.06 -16.38
N VAL A 370 -8.90 -12.56 -15.16
CA VAL A 370 -9.89 -12.59 -14.08
C VAL A 370 -10.33 -11.18 -13.68
N LEU A 371 -9.41 -10.21 -13.60
CA LEU A 371 -9.76 -8.81 -13.33
C LEU A 371 -10.71 -8.24 -14.39
N ARG A 372 -10.43 -8.52 -15.68
CA ARG A 372 -11.28 -8.05 -16.77
C ARG A 372 -12.63 -8.78 -16.80
N GLY A 373 -12.63 -10.09 -16.61
CA GLY A 373 -13.86 -10.87 -16.50
C GLY A 373 -14.71 -10.42 -15.31
N THR A 374 -14.08 -10.08 -14.20
CA THR A 374 -14.76 -9.51 -13.02
C THR A 374 -15.41 -8.17 -13.36
N SER A 375 -14.67 -7.28 -14.02
CA SER A 375 -15.16 -5.96 -14.43
C SER A 375 -16.37 -6.08 -15.36
N SER A 376 -16.27 -6.97 -16.35
CA SER A 376 -17.36 -7.25 -17.31
C SER A 376 -18.57 -7.91 -16.64
N TYR A 377 -18.36 -8.97 -15.86
CA TYR A 377 -19.43 -9.77 -15.25
C TYR A 377 -20.20 -9.01 -14.17
N LEU A 378 -19.49 -8.24 -13.33
CA LEU A 378 -20.10 -7.45 -12.27
C LEU A 378 -20.59 -6.07 -12.75
N ASN A 379 -20.30 -5.72 -14.01
CA ASN A 379 -20.57 -4.42 -14.62
C ASN A 379 -20.01 -3.26 -13.78
N ILE A 380 -18.71 -3.32 -13.48
CA ILE A 380 -17.96 -2.32 -12.72
C ILE A 380 -16.84 -1.74 -13.58
N GLU A 381 -16.34 -0.55 -13.22
CA GLU A 381 -15.23 0.07 -13.94
C GLU A 381 -13.94 -0.73 -13.72
N GLU A 382 -13.13 -0.92 -14.78
CA GLU A 382 -11.86 -1.66 -14.70
C GLU A 382 -10.87 -1.05 -13.68
N ASN A 383 -11.06 0.22 -13.35
CA ASN A 383 -10.22 0.95 -12.40
C ASN A 383 -10.69 0.82 -10.94
N ASP A 384 -11.86 0.24 -10.68
CA ASP A 384 -12.40 0.08 -9.32
C ASP A 384 -11.83 -1.16 -8.62
N ILE A 385 -11.33 -2.13 -9.40
CA ILE A 385 -10.69 -3.35 -8.89
C ILE A 385 -9.24 -3.46 -9.36
N SER A 386 -8.43 -4.18 -8.58
CA SER A 386 -7.07 -4.52 -8.94
C SER A 386 -6.66 -5.81 -8.27
N GLY A 387 -5.51 -6.35 -8.67
CA GLY A 387 -4.92 -7.46 -7.95
C GLY A 387 -3.42 -7.57 -8.15
N CYS A 388 -2.84 -8.50 -7.41
CA CYS A 388 -1.44 -8.89 -7.49
C CYS A 388 -1.32 -10.40 -7.26
N LEU A 389 -0.17 -10.97 -7.62
CA LEU A 389 0.15 -12.36 -7.35
C LEU A 389 0.81 -12.47 -5.98
N GLN A 390 0.49 -13.53 -5.26
CA GLN A 390 1.14 -13.90 -4.01
C GLN A 390 1.55 -15.37 -4.07
N TYR A 391 2.74 -15.69 -3.56
CA TYR A 391 3.18 -17.08 -3.48
C TYR A 391 2.45 -17.81 -2.36
N PHE A 392 2.09 -19.06 -2.62
CA PHE A 392 1.77 -20.05 -1.60
C PHE A 392 2.35 -21.41 -1.99
N TYR A 393 2.47 -22.32 -1.01
CA TYR A 393 2.84 -23.70 -1.29
C TYR A 393 1.57 -24.54 -1.36
N ASN A 394 1.35 -25.19 -2.50
CA ASN A 394 0.20 -26.08 -2.66
C ASN A 394 0.53 -27.45 -2.07
N GLU A 395 -0.02 -27.75 -0.91
CA GLU A 395 0.17 -29.03 -0.22
C GLU A 395 -0.41 -30.22 -1.01
N VAL A 396 -1.45 -30.01 -1.82
CA VAL A 396 -2.11 -31.08 -2.58
C VAL A 396 -1.22 -31.58 -3.71
N THR A 397 -0.53 -30.67 -4.41
CA THR A 397 0.37 -31.03 -5.52
C THR A 397 1.84 -31.04 -5.11
N SER A 398 2.16 -30.62 -3.88
CA SER A 398 3.51 -30.45 -3.34
C SER A 398 4.38 -29.55 -4.21
N ARG A 399 3.82 -28.42 -4.65
CA ARG A 399 4.50 -27.47 -5.56
C ARG A 399 4.37 -26.01 -5.12
N PRO A 400 5.38 -25.17 -5.39
CA PRO A 400 5.23 -23.72 -5.48
C PRO A 400 4.06 -23.33 -6.38
N ASN A 401 3.23 -22.39 -5.94
CA ASN A 401 2.08 -21.92 -6.72
C ASN A 401 1.80 -20.43 -6.43
N PHE A 402 1.04 -19.77 -7.32
CA PHE A 402 0.61 -18.38 -7.16
C PHE A 402 -0.90 -18.29 -6.93
N GLU A 403 -1.28 -17.53 -5.92
CA GLU A 403 -2.66 -17.12 -5.66
C GLU A 403 -2.90 -15.72 -6.23
N LEU A 404 -4.16 -15.44 -6.58
CA LEU A 404 -4.59 -14.10 -6.96
C LEU A 404 -5.09 -13.38 -5.72
N VAL A 405 -4.51 -12.23 -5.41
CA VAL A 405 -5.00 -11.32 -4.37
C VAL A 405 -5.68 -10.16 -5.04
N LEU A 406 -7.01 -10.08 -4.94
CA LEU A 406 -7.81 -8.99 -5.51
C LEU A 406 -8.28 -8.04 -4.41
N TYR A 407 -8.31 -6.74 -4.71
CA TYR A 407 -8.70 -5.68 -3.78
C TYR A 407 -9.43 -4.55 -4.52
N ASP A 408 -10.29 -3.82 -3.78
CA ASP A 408 -10.93 -2.61 -4.30
C ASP A 408 -9.94 -1.44 -4.28
N LYS A 409 -9.86 -0.69 -5.38
CA LYS A 409 -9.04 0.54 -5.48
C LYS A 409 -9.74 1.77 -4.92
N THR A 410 -11.07 1.74 -4.83
CA THR A 410 -11.86 2.84 -4.30
C THR A 410 -11.57 3.03 -2.81
N PRO A 411 -11.24 4.26 -2.34
CA PRO A 411 -10.99 4.52 -0.92
C PRO A 411 -12.16 4.07 -0.03
N GLY A 412 -11.89 3.21 0.94
CA GLY A 412 -12.91 2.66 1.84
C GLY A 412 -13.60 1.38 1.34
N GLY A 413 -13.24 0.89 0.14
CA GLY A 413 -13.77 -0.33 -0.46
C GLY A 413 -15.18 -0.13 -1.04
N ALA A 414 -15.38 -0.51 -2.29
CA ALA A 414 -16.69 -0.54 -2.95
C ALA A 414 -17.44 -1.85 -2.66
N GLY A 415 -16.77 -2.82 -2.04
CA GLY A 415 -17.29 -4.14 -1.71
C GLY A 415 -17.35 -5.06 -2.93
N HIS A 416 -16.65 -4.76 -4.03
CA HIS A 416 -16.70 -5.60 -5.23
C HIS A 416 -16.01 -6.94 -4.99
N VAL A 417 -14.85 -6.93 -4.32
CA VAL A 417 -14.13 -8.15 -3.95
C VAL A 417 -14.92 -9.07 -3.03
N ARG A 418 -15.80 -8.51 -2.18
CA ARG A 418 -16.68 -9.31 -1.31
C ARG A 418 -17.66 -10.17 -2.10
N ARG A 419 -18.10 -9.67 -3.27
CA ARG A 419 -19.01 -10.41 -4.17
C ARG A 419 -18.33 -11.60 -4.83
N ILE A 420 -17.00 -11.55 -5.00
CA ILE A 420 -16.22 -12.63 -5.63
C ILE A 420 -16.11 -13.85 -4.70
N ASN A 421 -16.27 -13.67 -3.39
CA ASN A 421 -16.31 -14.76 -2.40
C ASN A 421 -17.66 -15.50 -2.40
N ASP A 422 -18.26 -15.70 -3.58
CA ASP A 422 -19.45 -16.50 -3.83
C ASP A 422 -19.17 -17.39 -5.05
N GLU A 423 -19.41 -18.69 -4.90
CA GLU A 423 -19.07 -19.70 -5.91
C GLU A 423 -19.68 -19.41 -7.29
N LYS A 424 -20.97 -19.03 -7.33
CA LYS A 424 -21.68 -18.78 -8.58
C LYS A 424 -21.21 -17.50 -9.24
N ILE A 425 -20.93 -16.48 -8.44
CA ILE A 425 -20.36 -15.24 -8.95
C ILE A 425 -18.97 -15.52 -9.55
N PHE A 426 -18.12 -16.25 -8.84
CA PHE A 426 -16.78 -16.54 -9.32
C PHE A 426 -16.79 -17.43 -10.57
N GLU A 427 -17.65 -18.45 -10.63
CA GLU A 427 -17.85 -19.24 -11.85
C GLU A 427 -18.25 -18.34 -13.04
N GLY A 428 -19.22 -17.44 -12.84
CA GLY A 428 -19.63 -16.48 -13.86
C GLY A 428 -18.49 -15.57 -14.34
N VAL A 429 -17.62 -15.14 -13.42
CA VAL A 429 -16.39 -14.40 -13.75
C VAL A 429 -15.44 -15.22 -14.63
N LEU A 430 -15.23 -16.51 -14.32
CA LEU A 430 -14.35 -17.37 -15.12
C LEU A 430 -14.91 -17.62 -16.52
N VAL A 431 -16.21 -17.88 -16.64
CA VAL A 431 -16.90 -18.07 -17.92
C VAL A 431 -16.83 -16.80 -18.76
N GLU A 432 -17.10 -15.64 -18.17
CA GLU A 432 -17.01 -14.35 -18.86
C GLU A 432 -15.57 -14.03 -19.28
N THR A 433 -14.59 -14.35 -18.44
CA THR A 433 -13.17 -14.22 -18.77
C THR A 433 -12.83 -15.05 -20.02
N LEU A 434 -13.22 -16.33 -20.05
CA LEU A 434 -12.97 -17.20 -21.19
C LEU A 434 -13.62 -16.65 -22.45
N ARG A 435 -14.89 -16.24 -22.38
CA ARG A 435 -15.63 -15.64 -23.49
C ARG A 435 -14.93 -14.40 -24.07
N LEU A 436 -14.45 -13.50 -23.21
CA LEU A 436 -13.70 -12.30 -23.64
C LEU A 436 -12.38 -12.66 -24.33
N MET A 437 -11.65 -13.65 -23.80
CA MET A 437 -10.38 -14.07 -24.39
C MET A 437 -10.58 -14.76 -25.75
N GLU A 438 -11.62 -15.57 -25.90
CA GLU A 438 -11.94 -16.27 -27.15
C GLU A 438 -12.45 -15.34 -28.24
N ASN A 439 -13.25 -14.31 -27.88
CA ASN A 439 -13.80 -13.35 -28.84
C ASN A 439 -12.78 -12.33 -29.39
N CYS A 440 -11.61 -12.21 -28.76
CA CYS A 440 -10.54 -11.38 -29.30
C CYS A 440 -9.90 -12.05 -30.53
N SER A 441 -9.23 -11.29 -31.40
CA SER A 441 -8.50 -11.83 -32.56
C SER A 441 -6.99 -11.61 -32.51
N CYS A 442 -6.47 -10.99 -31.44
CA CYS A 442 -5.04 -10.70 -31.32
C CYS A 442 -4.18 -11.98 -31.23
N GLY A 443 -2.97 -11.94 -31.82
CA GLY A 443 -2.07 -13.10 -31.87
C GLY A 443 -2.52 -14.21 -32.83
N GLY A 444 -3.48 -13.92 -33.72
CA GLY A 444 -3.95 -14.87 -34.73
C GLY A 444 -4.43 -16.20 -34.14
N ASP A 445 -4.16 -17.28 -34.89
CA ASP A 445 -4.52 -18.65 -34.53
C ASP A 445 -3.74 -19.18 -33.33
N ASP A 446 -2.49 -18.72 -33.15
CA ASP A 446 -1.63 -19.09 -32.03
C ASP A 446 -2.05 -18.44 -30.71
N ARG A 447 -2.78 -17.32 -30.77
CA ARG A 447 -3.30 -16.58 -29.60
C ARG A 447 -2.19 -16.13 -28.63
N ASP A 448 -0.97 -15.98 -29.15
CA ASP A 448 0.28 -15.78 -28.40
C ASP A 448 0.56 -14.31 -28.04
N SER A 449 -0.43 -13.44 -28.24
CA SER A 449 -0.33 -12.00 -28.01
C SER A 449 -1.47 -11.49 -27.11
N SER A 450 -1.41 -10.21 -26.78
CA SER A 450 -2.42 -9.47 -26.04
C SER A 450 -2.66 -8.09 -26.65
N CYS A 451 -3.85 -7.53 -26.43
CA CYS A 451 -4.22 -6.17 -26.86
C CYS A 451 -5.10 -5.49 -25.79
N TYR A 452 -5.45 -4.23 -26.02
CA TYR A 452 -6.32 -3.47 -25.11
C TYR A 452 -7.76 -4.02 -25.03
N SER A 453 -8.18 -4.83 -26.00
CA SER A 453 -9.48 -5.51 -25.99
C SER A 453 -9.48 -6.85 -25.23
N CYS A 454 -8.32 -7.39 -24.83
CA CYS A 454 -8.24 -8.61 -23.99
C CYS A 454 -7.48 -8.42 -22.67
N LEU A 455 -6.15 -8.31 -22.65
CA LEU A 455 -5.38 -8.31 -21.38
C LEU A 455 -4.69 -6.98 -21.07
N ARG A 456 -4.51 -6.10 -22.05
CA ARG A 456 -3.74 -4.86 -21.86
C ARG A 456 -4.64 -3.76 -21.30
N GLY A 457 -4.11 -3.01 -20.35
CA GLY A 457 -4.66 -1.78 -19.81
C GLY A 457 -3.56 -0.75 -19.56
N TYR A 458 -3.94 0.45 -19.13
CA TYR A 458 -2.97 1.51 -18.82
C TYR A 458 -2.04 1.14 -17.66
N TYR A 459 -2.57 0.46 -16.63
CA TYR A 459 -1.83 0.18 -15.40
C TYR A 459 -0.92 -1.05 -15.47
N ASN A 460 -1.02 -1.89 -16.50
CA ASN A 460 -0.18 -3.08 -16.68
C ASN A 460 0.79 -2.99 -17.87
N GLN A 461 1.07 -1.77 -18.35
CA GLN A 461 1.99 -1.51 -19.48
C GLN A 461 3.32 -2.23 -19.38
N LYS A 462 3.88 -2.35 -18.18
CA LYS A 462 5.16 -3.01 -17.93
C LYS A 462 5.18 -4.53 -18.19
N HIS A 463 4.01 -5.14 -18.37
CA HIS A 463 3.86 -6.57 -18.59
C HIS A 463 3.31 -6.92 -19.96
N HIS A 464 3.05 -5.94 -20.82
CA HIS A 464 2.41 -6.17 -22.13
C HIS A 464 3.14 -7.18 -23.01
N ASP A 465 4.44 -7.35 -22.80
CA ASP A 465 5.34 -8.32 -23.43
C ASP A 465 5.17 -9.76 -22.89
N LYS A 466 4.75 -9.91 -21.63
CA LYS A 466 4.52 -11.19 -20.95
C LYS A 466 3.09 -11.72 -21.10
N LEU A 467 2.13 -10.81 -21.29
CA LEU A 467 0.70 -11.16 -21.36
C LEU A 467 0.34 -11.82 -22.68
N LYS A 468 -0.17 -13.06 -22.60
CA LYS A 468 -0.68 -13.82 -23.74
C LYS A 468 -2.08 -14.33 -23.46
N ARG A 469 -3.03 -14.11 -24.38
CA ARG A 469 -4.40 -14.62 -24.17
C ARG A 469 -4.47 -16.14 -24.18
N LYS A 470 -3.58 -16.82 -24.92
CA LYS A 470 -3.47 -18.29 -24.92
C LYS A 470 -3.34 -18.85 -23.51
N TYR A 471 -2.50 -18.26 -22.67
CA TYR A 471 -2.29 -18.71 -21.30
C TYR A 471 -3.58 -18.72 -20.48
N VAL A 472 -4.43 -17.71 -20.67
CA VAL A 472 -5.72 -17.62 -19.98
C VAL A 472 -6.71 -18.63 -20.54
N ILE A 473 -6.82 -18.74 -21.87
CA ILE A 473 -7.75 -19.68 -22.52
C ILE A 473 -7.42 -21.12 -22.14
N ASP A 474 -6.16 -21.52 -22.27
CA ASP A 474 -5.72 -22.89 -22.02
C ASP A 474 -5.95 -23.25 -20.54
N PHE A 475 -5.61 -22.34 -19.62
CA PHE A 475 -5.83 -22.54 -18.19
C PHE A 475 -7.32 -22.64 -17.83
N LEU A 476 -8.16 -21.73 -18.33
CA LEU A 476 -9.60 -21.77 -18.04
C LEU A 476 -10.30 -22.98 -18.67
N LYS A 477 -9.83 -23.49 -19.81
CA LYS A 477 -10.33 -24.74 -20.42
C LYS A 477 -9.93 -26.01 -19.69
N MET A 478 -8.96 -25.94 -18.78
CA MET A 478 -8.69 -27.06 -17.87
C MET A 478 -9.67 -27.08 -16.69
N ILE A 479 -10.25 -25.94 -16.37
CA ILE A 479 -11.18 -25.72 -15.26
C ILE A 479 -12.62 -25.96 -15.71
N LEU A 480 -13.10 -25.17 -16.67
CA LEU A 480 -14.46 -25.22 -17.22
C LEU A 480 -14.59 -26.44 -18.16
#